data_AF-G2YHP6-F1
#
_entry.id   AF-G2YHP6-F1
#
_cell.length_a   1.000
_cell.length_b   1.000
_cell.length_c   1.000
_cell.angle_alpha   90.00
_cell.angle_beta   90.00
_cell.angle_gamma   90.00
#
_symmetry.space_group_name_H-M   'P 1'
#
loop_
_entity.id
_entity.type
_entity.pdbx_description
1 polymer ?
#
loop_
_entity_poly.entity_id
_entity_poly.type
_entity_poly.pdbx_seq_one_letter_code
_entity_poly.pdbx_strand_id
1 'polypeptide(L)'
;MATASRTGSTVLGNQSYPKEYVNRFNGFLMDICNCLWRSRAFLTEDVNALGCLLPEQTMGVLAAYIGKLEKSLSLNSLFSISSSPATCHLAITYVRELEDQAEDKIDVRHAGPVTQISLKKLKDNGGLSVSWQDYRLAVLSYLERKGFPGAGELMYNTMKHLMAARQNSA
;
A
#
# COMPACT_ATOMS: atom_id res chain seq x y z
N MET A 1 35.32 55.63 -8.96
CA MET A 1 34.99 54.45 -8.14
C MET A 1 33.50 54.47 -7.83
N ALA A 2 32.68 53.91 -8.72
CA ALA A 2 31.24 53.79 -8.51
C ALA A 2 30.96 52.40 -7.89
N THR A 3 30.56 52.39 -6.62
CA THR A 3 30.18 51.20 -5.88
C THR A 3 28.81 50.72 -6.33
N ALA A 4 28.77 49.53 -6.93
CA ALA A 4 27.55 48.85 -7.33
C ALA A 4 26.70 48.52 -6.09
N SER A 5 25.47 49.02 -6.06
CA SER A 5 24.46 48.65 -5.09
C SER A 5 24.13 47.16 -5.24
N ARG A 6 24.37 46.39 -4.17
CA ARG A 6 23.89 45.00 -4.05
C ARG A 6 22.37 44.99 -4.23
N THR A 7 21.92 44.46 -5.36
CA THR A 7 20.55 43.99 -5.54
C THR A 7 20.25 42.96 -4.46
N GLY A 8 19.35 43.31 -3.54
CA GLY A 8 18.90 42.39 -2.50
C GLY A 8 18.31 41.15 -3.14
N SER A 9 18.91 39.98 -2.84
CA SER A 9 18.34 38.68 -3.14
C SER A 9 16.94 38.63 -2.54
N THR A 10 15.93 38.65 -3.40
CA THR A 10 14.55 38.42 -3.02
C THR A 10 14.48 36.98 -2.50
N VAL A 11 14.47 36.83 -1.18
CA VAL A 11 14.12 35.56 -0.54
C VAL A 11 12.73 35.21 -1.07
N LEU A 12 12.64 34.19 -1.92
CA LEU A 12 11.36 33.60 -2.33
C LEU A 12 10.63 33.25 -1.04
N GLY A 13 9.64 34.07 -0.69
CA GLY A 13 8.86 33.90 0.52
C GLY A 13 8.34 32.47 0.58
N ASN A 14 8.52 31.84 1.74
CA ASN A 14 8.04 30.51 2.04
C ASN A 14 6.49 30.54 1.94
N GLN A 15 5.94 30.34 0.73
CA GLN A 15 4.51 30.32 0.51
C GLN A 15 3.95 29.04 1.15
N SER A 16 3.48 29.18 2.39
CA SER A 16 2.82 28.09 3.09
C SER A 16 1.44 27.85 2.49
N TYR A 17 1.16 26.60 2.12
CA TYR A 17 -0.16 26.21 1.61
C TYR A 17 -1.25 26.47 2.67
N PRO A 18 -2.47 26.85 2.26
CA PRO A 18 -3.60 26.97 3.18
C PRO A 18 -3.83 25.66 3.95
N LYS A 19 -4.17 25.77 5.25
CA LYS A 19 -4.38 24.60 6.12
C LYS A 19 -5.42 23.63 5.56
N GLU A 20 -6.49 24.16 4.98
CA GLU A 20 -7.54 23.35 4.35
C GLU A 20 -7.01 22.51 3.19
N TYR A 21 -6.17 23.10 2.34
CA TYR A 21 -5.52 22.41 1.23
C TYR A 21 -4.63 21.27 1.73
N VAL A 22 -3.80 21.53 2.74
CA VAL A 22 -2.91 20.52 3.34
C VAL A 22 -3.71 19.39 3.98
N ASN A 23 -4.77 19.71 4.71
CA ASN A 23 -5.65 18.71 5.32
C ASN A 23 -6.33 17.83 4.27
N ARG A 24 -6.81 18.43 3.17
CA ARG A 24 -7.40 17.69 2.06
C ARG A 24 -6.38 16.76 1.41
N PHE A 25 -5.17 17.25 1.17
CA PHE A 25 -4.08 16.46 0.62
C PHE A 25 -3.70 15.27 1.52
N ASN A 26 -3.62 15.49 2.83
CA ASN A 26 -3.39 14.41 3.80
C ASN A 26 -4.46 13.32 3.74
N GLY A 27 -5.70 13.68 3.39
CA GLY A 27 -6.76 12.70 3.18
C GLY A 27 -6.52 11.79 1.98
N PHE A 28 -5.97 12.32 0.88
CA PHE A 28 -5.57 11.49 -0.26
C PHE A 28 -4.46 10.50 0.13
N LEU A 29 -3.48 10.94 0.93
CA LEU A 29 -2.43 10.05 1.43
C LEU A 29 -3.03 8.95 2.31
N MET A 30 -3.97 9.30 3.19
CA MET A 30 -4.65 8.34 4.06
C MET A 30 -5.42 7.30 3.25
N ASP A 31 -6.15 7.74 2.22
CA ASP A 31 -6.92 6.85 1.33
C ASP A 31 -6.00 5.86 0.60
N ILE A 32 -4.86 6.31 0.05
CA ILE A 32 -3.90 5.41 -0.61
C ILE A 32 -3.31 4.40 0.38
N CYS A 33 -3.01 4.81 1.61
CA CYS A 33 -2.55 3.89 2.65
C CYS A 33 -3.63 2.89 3.07
N ASN A 34 -4.90 3.32 3.07
CA ASN A 34 -6.05 2.47 3.33
C ASN A 34 -6.24 1.41 2.26
N CYS A 35 -6.07 1.78 0.99
CA CYS A 35 -6.00 0.83 -0.11
C CYS A 35 -4.82 -0.11 0.06
N LEU A 36 -3.59 0.37 -0.11
CA LEU A 36 -2.42 -0.48 -0.29
C LEU A 36 -2.05 -1.29 0.95
N TRP A 37 -2.12 -0.70 2.15
CA TRP A 37 -1.54 -1.30 3.35
C TRP A 37 -2.56 -1.76 4.39
N ARG A 38 -3.57 -0.93 4.72
CA ARG A 38 -4.49 -1.22 5.83
C ARG A 38 -5.67 -2.12 5.46
N SER A 39 -5.92 -2.35 4.17
CA SER A 39 -7.09 -3.12 3.68
C SER A 39 -8.43 -2.50 4.12
N ARG A 40 -8.49 -1.16 4.13
CA ARG A 40 -9.62 -0.33 4.54
C ARG A 40 -10.05 0.63 3.43
N ALA A 41 -9.89 0.23 2.17
CA ALA A 41 -10.20 1.08 1.01
C ALA A 41 -11.62 1.63 1.10
N PHE A 42 -11.82 2.89 0.70
CA PHE A 42 -13.11 3.60 0.71
C PHE A 42 -13.74 3.89 2.08
N LEU A 43 -13.16 3.46 3.20
CA LEU A 43 -13.65 3.87 4.52
C LEU A 43 -13.30 5.33 4.80
N THR A 44 -14.22 6.04 5.45
CA THR A 44 -14.07 7.43 5.91
C THR A 44 -13.89 7.55 7.42
N GLU A 45 -13.82 6.41 8.14
CA GLU A 45 -13.69 6.36 9.60
C GLU A 45 -12.29 6.74 10.10
N ASP A 46 -11.26 6.49 9.29
CA ASP A 46 -9.90 6.79 9.66
C ASP A 46 -9.64 8.30 9.64
N VAL A 47 -8.73 8.75 10.50
CA VAL A 47 -8.39 10.18 10.63
C VAL A 47 -7.92 10.73 9.28
N ASN A 48 -8.61 11.77 8.80
CA ASN A 48 -8.43 12.44 7.50
C ASN A 48 -8.86 11.64 6.26
N ALA A 49 -9.31 10.38 6.38
CA ALA A 49 -9.71 9.60 5.21
C ALA A 49 -10.93 10.22 4.50
N LEU A 50 -10.92 10.17 3.17
CA LEU A 50 -11.98 10.73 2.32
C LEU A 50 -12.70 9.64 1.53
N GLY A 51 -12.35 8.36 1.75
CA GLY A 51 -12.99 7.22 1.11
C GLY A 51 -12.72 7.16 -0.40
N CYS A 52 -11.56 7.67 -0.85
CA CYS A 52 -11.21 7.89 -2.25
C CYS A 52 -12.24 8.77 -2.98
N LEU A 53 -12.97 9.62 -2.25
CA LEU A 53 -14.07 10.45 -2.78
C LEU A 53 -15.21 9.64 -3.41
N LEU A 54 -15.30 8.35 -3.08
CA LEU A 54 -16.36 7.50 -3.58
C LEU A 54 -17.68 7.87 -2.88
N PRO A 55 -18.76 8.19 -3.62
CA PRO A 55 -20.05 8.46 -2.99
C PRO A 55 -20.55 7.25 -2.20
N GLU A 56 -21.14 7.49 -1.03
CA GLU A 56 -21.64 6.44 -0.13
C GLU A 56 -22.63 5.51 -0.84
N GLN A 57 -23.51 6.05 -1.68
CA GLN A 57 -24.45 5.26 -2.47
C GLN A 57 -23.72 4.28 -3.41
N THR A 58 -22.67 4.72 -4.09
CA THR A 58 -21.86 3.88 -4.98
C THR A 58 -21.13 2.81 -4.18
N MET A 59 -20.54 3.17 -3.03
CA MET A 59 -19.89 2.23 -2.13
C MET A 59 -20.87 1.15 -1.66
N GLY A 60 -22.09 1.53 -1.25
CA GLY A 60 -23.13 0.60 -0.80
C GLY A 60 -23.56 -0.37 -1.89
N VAL A 61 -23.76 0.10 -3.13
CA VAL A 61 -24.10 -0.76 -4.28
C VAL A 61 -22.98 -1.75 -4.58
N LEU A 62 -21.72 -1.30 -4.61
CA LEU A 62 -20.57 -2.16 -4.86
C LEU A 62 -20.37 -3.19 -3.75
N ALA A 63 -20.47 -2.77 -2.48
CA ALA A 63 -20.35 -3.67 -1.34
C ALA A 63 -21.44 -4.75 -1.34
N ALA A 64 -22.68 -4.36 -1.64
CA ALA A 64 -23.80 -5.31 -1.77
C ALA A 64 -23.60 -6.28 -2.94
N TYR A 65 -23.04 -5.82 -4.07
CA TYR A 65 -22.71 -6.69 -5.20
C TYR A 65 -21.62 -7.70 -4.85
N ILE A 66 -20.51 -7.26 -4.25
CA ILE A 66 -19.42 -8.14 -3.82
C ILE A 66 -19.92 -9.19 -2.82
N GLY A 67 -20.74 -8.79 -1.84
CA GLY A 67 -21.31 -9.73 -0.87
C GLY A 67 -22.24 -10.80 -1.47
N LYS A 68 -22.80 -10.54 -2.67
CA LYS A 68 -23.57 -11.55 -3.43
C LYS A 68 -22.67 -12.53 -4.18
N LEU A 69 -21.50 -12.09 -4.63
CA LEU A 69 -20.54 -12.96 -5.31
C LEU A 69 -19.87 -13.93 -4.34
N GLU A 70 -19.34 -13.41 -3.24
CA GLU A 70 -18.61 -14.21 -2.26
C GLU A 70 -18.73 -13.59 -0.86
N LYS A 71 -19.33 -14.33 0.08
CA LYS A 71 -19.59 -13.82 1.45
C LYS A 71 -18.32 -13.51 2.25
N SER A 72 -17.21 -14.17 1.93
CA SER A 72 -15.90 -13.94 2.56
C SER A 72 -15.20 -12.68 2.03
N LEU A 73 -15.67 -12.12 0.93
CA LEU A 73 -15.02 -11.02 0.25
C LEU A 73 -15.60 -9.68 0.72
N SER A 74 -14.72 -8.77 1.10
CA SER A 74 -15.09 -7.38 1.41
C SER A 74 -14.52 -6.46 0.34
N LEU A 75 -15.34 -5.51 -0.11
CA LEU A 75 -14.93 -4.47 -1.06
C LEU A 75 -13.65 -3.76 -0.58
N ASN A 76 -13.56 -3.45 0.72
CA ASN A 76 -12.44 -2.69 1.28
C ASN A 76 -11.10 -3.46 1.20
N SER A 77 -11.17 -4.81 1.22
CA SER A 77 -9.99 -5.69 1.19
C SER A 77 -9.45 -5.94 -0.22
N LEU A 78 -10.28 -5.71 -1.25
CA LEU A 78 -9.95 -5.98 -2.65
C LEU A 78 -8.90 -5.03 -3.24
N PHE A 79 -8.58 -3.95 -2.55
CA PHE A 79 -7.62 -2.93 -3.02
C PHE A 79 -6.32 -2.93 -2.23
N SER A 80 -6.10 -3.97 -1.40
CA SER A 80 -4.82 -4.22 -0.73
C SER A 80 -3.71 -4.52 -1.72
N ILE A 81 -2.45 -4.38 -1.30
CA ILE A 81 -1.27 -4.65 -2.14
C ILE A 81 -1.29 -6.03 -2.82
N SER A 82 -1.92 -7.03 -2.21
CA SER A 82 -2.04 -8.38 -2.75
C SER A 82 -3.20 -8.57 -3.73
N SER A 83 -4.28 -7.80 -3.58
CA SER A 83 -5.54 -8.05 -4.29
C SER A 83 -5.91 -6.94 -5.29
N SER A 84 -5.27 -5.78 -5.17
CA SER A 84 -5.51 -4.63 -6.04
C SER A 84 -5.22 -5.00 -7.50
N PRO A 85 -6.11 -4.70 -8.45
CA PRO A 85 -5.87 -4.94 -9.88
C PRO A 85 -4.57 -4.33 -10.41
N ALA A 86 -4.07 -3.26 -9.76
CA ALA A 86 -2.83 -2.60 -10.17
C ALA A 86 -1.56 -3.34 -9.74
N THR A 87 -1.60 -4.12 -8.63
CA THR A 87 -0.39 -4.70 -8.01
C THR A 87 -0.46 -6.21 -7.82
N CYS A 88 -1.64 -6.83 -7.93
CA CYS A 88 -1.84 -8.24 -7.62
C CYS A 88 -0.96 -9.17 -8.48
N HIS A 89 -0.75 -8.83 -9.75
CA HIS A 89 0.12 -9.60 -10.63
C HIS A 89 1.58 -9.61 -10.14
N LEU A 90 2.10 -8.45 -9.72
CA LEU A 90 3.46 -8.34 -9.19
C LEU A 90 3.59 -9.05 -7.84
N ALA A 91 2.58 -8.94 -6.99
CA ALA A 91 2.53 -9.64 -5.70
C ALA A 91 2.51 -11.18 -5.87
N ILE A 92 1.74 -11.70 -6.83
CA ILE A 92 1.72 -13.13 -7.17
C ILE A 92 3.07 -13.55 -7.74
N THR A 93 3.64 -12.76 -8.66
CA THR A 93 4.94 -13.06 -9.27
C THR A 93 6.03 -13.14 -8.22
N TYR A 94 6.04 -12.25 -7.23
CA TYR A 94 6.97 -12.31 -6.11
C TYR A 94 6.87 -13.65 -5.35
N VAL A 95 5.66 -14.14 -5.05
CA VAL A 95 5.49 -15.44 -4.38
C VAL A 95 5.94 -16.58 -5.28
N ARG A 96 5.65 -16.54 -6.58
CA ARG A 96 6.14 -17.56 -7.52
C ARG A 96 7.65 -17.62 -7.56
N GLU A 97 8.34 -16.47 -7.60
CA GLU A 97 9.80 -16.43 -7.54
C GLU A 97 10.34 -17.05 -6.23
N LEU A 98 9.68 -16.83 -5.09
CA LEU A 98 10.05 -17.49 -3.82
C LEU A 98 9.82 -19.01 -3.85
N GLU A 99 8.71 -19.44 -4.44
CA GLU A 99 8.39 -20.87 -4.58
C GLU A 99 9.38 -21.57 -5.50
N ASP A 100 9.76 -20.92 -6.61
CA ASP A 100 10.76 -21.44 -7.53
C ASP A 100 12.14 -21.52 -6.87
N GLN A 101 12.50 -20.57 -6.00
CA GLN A 101 13.74 -20.63 -5.20
C GLN A 101 13.72 -21.69 -4.08
N ALA A 102 12.53 -22.07 -3.62
CA ALA A 102 12.37 -23.11 -2.61
C ALA A 102 12.52 -24.52 -3.21
N GLU A 103 12.31 -24.67 -4.53
CA GLU A 103 12.42 -25.93 -5.27
C GLU A 103 11.70 -27.08 -4.54
N ASP A 104 12.40 -28.17 -4.23
CA ASP A 104 11.86 -29.38 -3.59
C ASP A 104 11.63 -29.24 -2.08
N LYS A 105 11.80 -28.04 -1.49
CA LYS A 105 11.56 -27.80 -0.06
C LYS A 105 10.09 -27.52 0.27
N ILE A 106 9.24 -27.40 -0.74
CA ILE A 106 7.81 -27.17 -0.59
C ILE A 106 7.01 -28.20 -1.38
N ASP A 107 5.93 -28.69 -0.78
CA ASP A 107 5.03 -29.65 -1.42
C ASP A 107 3.88 -28.95 -2.17
N VAL A 108 3.55 -27.72 -1.75
CA VAL A 108 2.38 -26.98 -2.21
C VAL A 108 2.76 -25.56 -2.59
N ARG A 109 2.28 -25.13 -3.77
CA ARG A 109 2.34 -23.75 -4.24
C ARG A 109 1.04 -23.01 -3.93
N HIS A 110 1.14 -21.71 -3.64
CA HIS A 110 0.05 -20.81 -3.34
C HIS A 110 -0.84 -20.58 -4.57
N ALA A 111 -2.17 -20.53 -4.41
CA ALA A 111 -3.09 -20.37 -5.54
C ALA A 111 -3.35 -18.90 -5.95
N GLY A 112 -2.98 -17.94 -5.10
CA GLY A 112 -3.31 -16.52 -5.20
C GLY A 112 -4.79 -16.21 -4.86
N PRO A 113 -5.14 -14.92 -4.66
CA PRO A 113 -4.30 -13.83 -4.18
C PRO A 113 -3.86 -14.05 -2.72
N VAL A 114 -2.71 -13.48 -2.34
CA VAL A 114 -2.11 -13.75 -1.03
C VAL A 114 -2.78 -12.94 0.07
N THR A 115 -3.41 -13.64 1.00
CA THR A 115 -3.97 -13.11 2.25
C THR A 115 -3.28 -13.71 3.47
N GLN A 116 -3.40 -13.07 4.64
CA GLN A 116 -2.89 -13.62 5.90
C GLN A 116 -3.39 -15.05 6.17
N ILE A 117 -4.68 -15.30 5.92
CA ILE A 117 -5.28 -16.63 6.10
C ILE A 117 -4.67 -17.64 5.12
N SER A 118 -4.49 -17.24 3.86
CA SER A 118 -3.93 -18.13 2.84
C SER A 118 -2.45 -18.46 3.09
N LEU A 119 -1.64 -17.56 3.65
CA LEU A 119 -0.26 -17.85 4.03
C LEU A 119 -0.20 -18.83 5.19
N LYS A 120 -1.08 -18.68 6.18
CA LYS A 120 -1.19 -19.66 7.28
C LYS A 120 -1.52 -21.05 6.75
N LYS A 121 -2.55 -21.14 5.88
CA LYS A 121 -2.93 -22.41 5.23
C LYS A 121 -1.80 -22.97 4.37
N LEU A 122 -1.07 -22.13 3.64
CA LEU A 122 0.07 -22.55 2.83
C LEU A 122 1.14 -23.22 3.69
N LYS A 123 1.52 -22.58 4.80
CA LYS A 123 2.47 -23.14 5.77
C LYS A 123 1.98 -24.48 6.33
N ASP A 124 0.72 -24.54 6.76
CA ASP A 124 0.15 -25.75 7.36
C ASP A 124 0.10 -26.93 6.37
N ASN A 125 0.07 -26.65 5.06
CA ASN A 125 0.03 -27.63 3.98
C ASN A 125 1.42 -27.94 3.38
N GLY A 126 2.53 -27.56 4.03
CA GLY A 126 3.89 -27.86 3.53
C GLY A 126 4.39 -26.91 2.44
N GLY A 127 3.77 -25.74 2.26
CA GLY A 127 4.26 -24.68 1.38
C GLY A 127 5.18 -23.68 2.08
N LEU A 128 5.38 -22.51 1.46
CA LEU A 128 6.22 -21.46 2.02
C LEU A 128 5.76 -21.00 3.41
N SER A 129 6.72 -20.86 4.34
CA SER A 129 6.50 -20.32 5.68
C SER A 129 6.94 -18.86 5.76
N VAL A 130 6.08 -17.94 5.31
CA VAL A 130 6.32 -16.48 5.35
C VAL A 130 5.26 -15.80 6.22
N SER A 131 5.67 -14.91 7.12
CA SER A 131 4.71 -14.13 7.92
C SER A 131 3.98 -13.10 7.06
N TRP A 132 2.76 -12.72 7.43
CA TRP A 132 2.00 -11.71 6.68
C TRP A 132 2.71 -10.36 6.61
N GLN A 133 3.40 -9.97 7.69
CA GLN A 133 4.12 -8.70 7.74
C GLN A 133 5.35 -8.72 6.84
N ASP A 134 6.15 -9.78 6.91
CA ASP A 134 7.36 -9.93 6.08
C ASP A 134 7.00 -10.01 4.60
N TYR A 135 5.94 -10.76 4.27
CA TYR A 135 5.41 -10.83 2.92
C TYR A 135 5.08 -9.43 2.38
N ARG A 136 4.30 -8.62 3.10
CA ARG A 136 3.89 -7.29 2.61
C ARG A 136 5.08 -6.35 2.45
N LEU A 137 6.02 -6.36 3.39
CA LEU A 137 7.26 -5.58 3.29
C LEU A 137 8.08 -6.00 2.08
N ALA A 138 8.23 -7.31 1.87
CA ALA A 138 9.02 -7.82 0.76
C ALA A 138 8.35 -7.56 -0.60
N VAL A 139 7.02 -7.56 -0.68
CA VAL A 139 6.31 -7.11 -1.89
C VAL A 139 6.55 -5.63 -2.15
N LEU A 140 6.55 -4.75 -1.14
CA LEU A 140 6.92 -3.34 -1.36
C LEU A 140 8.34 -3.22 -1.92
N SER A 141 9.32 -3.90 -1.32
CA SER A 141 10.69 -3.91 -1.85
C SER A 141 10.78 -4.53 -3.25
N TYR A 142 9.94 -5.53 -3.56
CA TYR A 142 9.87 -6.12 -4.89
C TYR A 142 9.34 -5.11 -5.92
N LEU A 143 8.31 -4.33 -5.59
CA LEU A 143 7.80 -3.26 -6.43
C LEU A 143 8.89 -2.22 -6.73
N GLU A 144 9.66 -1.81 -5.72
CA GLU A 144 10.79 -0.88 -5.89
C GLU A 144 11.82 -1.46 -6.89
N ARG A 145 12.22 -2.72 -6.73
CA ARG A 145 13.16 -3.40 -7.65
C ARG A 145 12.64 -3.54 -9.07
N LYS A 146 11.32 -3.62 -9.27
CA LYS A 146 10.67 -3.70 -10.58
C LYS A 146 10.38 -2.33 -11.20
N GLY A 147 10.87 -1.24 -10.61
CA GLY A 147 10.76 0.12 -11.16
C GLY A 147 9.58 0.94 -10.63
N PHE A 148 8.96 0.53 -9.51
CA PHE A 148 7.86 1.25 -8.87
C PHE A 148 8.25 1.81 -7.48
N PRO A 149 9.26 2.69 -7.39
CA PRO A 149 9.78 3.15 -6.10
C PRO A 149 8.76 3.94 -5.28
N GLY A 150 7.85 4.65 -5.94
CA GLY A 150 6.88 5.54 -5.28
C GLY A 150 5.92 4.83 -4.31
N ALA A 151 5.60 3.55 -4.53
CA ALA A 151 4.74 2.79 -3.62
C ALA A 151 5.42 2.58 -2.27
N GLY A 152 6.69 2.14 -2.29
CA GLY A 152 7.49 1.97 -1.08
C GLY A 152 7.77 3.31 -0.41
N GLU A 153 8.27 4.30 -1.16
CA GLU A 153 8.55 5.65 -0.64
C GLU A 153 7.35 6.28 0.05
N LEU A 154 6.16 6.20 -0.56
CA LEU A 154 4.94 6.71 0.04
C LEU A 154 4.64 5.97 1.35
N MET A 155 4.59 4.64 1.33
CA MET A 155 4.26 3.85 2.51
C MET A 155 5.24 4.07 3.66
N TYR A 156 6.54 4.14 3.36
CA TYR A 156 7.54 4.45 4.37
C TYR A 156 7.34 5.86 4.92
N ASN A 157 7.11 6.89 4.11
CA ASN A 157 6.99 8.26 4.61
C ASN A 157 5.66 8.56 5.34
N THR A 158 4.59 7.82 5.08
CA THR A 158 3.27 8.08 5.70
C THR A 158 2.97 7.20 6.91
N MET A 159 3.58 6.01 7.00
CA MET A 159 3.28 5.03 8.03
C MET A 159 4.41 4.96 9.06
N LYS A 160 4.17 5.50 10.26
CA LYS A 160 5.17 5.55 11.35
C LYS A 160 5.85 4.21 11.65
N HIS A 161 5.09 3.11 11.66
CA HIS A 161 5.65 1.79 11.94
C HIS A 161 6.50 1.25 10.78
N LEU A 162 6.26 1.68 9.54
CA LEU A 162 7.10 1.31 8.39
C LEU A 162 8.39 2.12 8.33
N MET A 163 8.35 3.41 8.71
CA MET A 163 9.58 4.22 8.84
C MET A 163 10.61 3.53 9.74
N ALA A 164 10.18 3.06 10.91
CA ALA A 164 11.06 2.37 11.86
C ALA A 164 11.62 1.07 11.29
N ALA A 165 10.80 0.27 10.58
CA ALA A 165 11.25 -0.96 9.95
C ALA A 165 12.34 -0.71 8.88
N ARG A 166 12.20 0.36 8.08
CA ARG A 166 13.19 0.75 7.07
C ARG A 166 14.50 1.22 7.69
N GLN A 167 14.44 2.02 8.76
CA GLN A 167 15.63 2.50 9.47
C GLN A 167 16.45 1.36 10.11
N ASN A 168 15.79 0.28 10.51
CA ASN A 168 16.48 -0.90 11.09
C ASN A 168 17.06 -1.85 10.03
N SER A 169 16.71 -1.67 8.75
CA SER A 169 17.12 -2.54 7.64
C SER A 169 18.18 -1.90 6.72
N ALA A 170 18.54 -0.64 6.97
CA ALA A 170 19.55 0.13 6.27
C ALA A 170 20.85 0.18 7.10
#